data_AF-A0A2G1XY81-F1
#
_entry.id   AF-A0A2G1XY81-F1
#
_cell.length_a   1.000
_cell.length_b   1.000
_cell.length_c   1.000
_cell.angle_alpha   90.00
_cell.angle_beta   90.00
_cell.angle_gamma   90.00
#
_symmetry.space_group_name_H-M   'P 1'
#
loop_
_entity.id
_entity.type
_entity.pdbx_description
1 polymer ?
#
loop_
_entity_poly.entity_id
_entity_poly.type
_entity_poly.pdbx_seq_one_letter_code
_entity_poly.pdbx_strand_id
1 'polypeptide(L)'
;MIRKFIQFSIEKPLLNHMLLLFIFMLSIFAYINIPKEIFPPTQMDKVSITGSYAGTSADILDKMVVQTIEEDLQNINELEEIKTSIKNGSFRIVADIKTGSQNLTVLTDVKDVIAGVIKDLPSDMGEPLAKIITHDFPLTLIALSGDVDKKVLLMRANELKSELSKFKDLSNVSVRGDSDEELDIRLNNEKIKAYGLQPSLVVNAIKNISSIFPVGTIKQKSHHLYISTYNGEKTKEEVANTIISIGDLKLRIGDIADVDFKLSDETELSHYNGVRNISVNVNKSKDGNAISLVHEIRLLLKELTLKHPKLTYSIYTDTSIWIKNRLNTVFANIAFGLMLVFLAMLIFINHGIAFVVALGIPLSFMIGLIATEMMGDSMNMLSLLGALIALGMLVDEAIVVAENIYRHLEEGMERKEAVITGAAEMFPAVLTATLTTVFAFLPMLLMTGEMGMFIKIIPIMITVLLLSSLFEAFYFLP
;
A
#
# COMPACT_ATOMS: atom_id res chain seq x y z
N MET A 1 36.44 3.48 30.88
CA MET A 1 35.12 4.09 30.62
C MET A 1 34.01 3.08 30.87
N ILE A 2 34.03 1.89 30.24
CA ILE A 2 33.00 0.86 30.43
C ILE A 2 32.81 0.39 31.88
N ARG A 3 33.90 0.24 32.65
CA ARG A 3 33.83 -0.15 34.07
C ARG A 3 32.97 0.81 34.91
N LYS A 4 33.05 2.12 34.63
CA LYS A 4 32.22 3.14 35.30
C LYS A 4 30.75 3.07 34.86
N PHE A 5 30.49 2.68 33.61
CA PHE A 5 29.16 2.50 33.07
C PHE A 5 28.44 1.31 33.73
N ILE A 6 29.12 0.15 33.82
CA ILE A 6 28.62 -1.04 34.52
C ILE A 6 28.47 -0.78 36.01
N GLN A 7 29.43 -0.07 36.63
CA GLN A 7 29.32 0.29 38.05
C GLN A 7 28.09 1.16 38.32
N PHE A 8 27.72 2.06 37.39
CA PHE A 8 26.55 2.92 37.53
C PHE A 8 25.24 2.13 37.51
N SER A 9 25.08 1.13 36.63
CA SER A 9 23.88 0.29 36.57
C SER A 9 23.66 -0.49 37.88
N ILE A 10 24.75 -0.99 38.47
CA ILE A 10 24.72 -1.75 39.74
C ILE A 10 24.47 -0.84 40.95
N GLU A 11 25.05 0.37 40.98
CA GLU A 11 24.90 1.29 42.12
C GLU A 11 23.54 1.98 42.18
N LYS A 12 22.82 2.03 41.05
CA LYS A 12 21.49 2.66 40.94
C LYS A 12 20.44 1.65 40.47
N PRO A 13 20.17 0.58 41.24
CA PRO A 13 19.25 -0.47 40.82
C PRO A 13 17.82 0.05 40.59
N LEU A 14 17.36 1.02 41.38
CA LEU A 14 16.04 1.63 41.19
C LEU A 14 15.90 2.27 39.80
N LEU A 15 16.94 2.99 39.33
CA LEU A 15 16.95 3.62 38.02
C LEU A 15 16.95 2.56 36.91
N ASN A 16 17.68 1.46 37.11
CA ASN A 16 17.71 0.35 36.16
C ASN A 16 16.32 -0.29 35.99
N HIS A 17 15.64 -0.62 37.09
CA HIS A 17 14.28 -1.17 37.05
C HIS A 17 13.25 -0.18 36.48
N MET A 18 13.40 1.13 36.76
CA MET A 18 12.56 2.16 36.13
C MET A 18 12.77 2.23 34.63
N LEU A 19 14.02 2.14 34.16
CA LEU A 19 14.33 2.12 32.72
C LEU A 19 13.76 0.86 32.06
N LEU A 20 13.87 -0.30 32.71
CA LEU A 20 13.28 -1.55 32.23
C LEU A 20 11.76 -1.43 32.07
N LEU A 21 11.06 -0.89 33.08
CA LEU A 21 9.62 -0.64 33.02
C LEU A 21 9.26 0.36 31.92
N PHE A 22 10.07 1.40 31.73
CA PHE A 22 9.87 2.40 30.70
C PHE A 22 10.02 1.79 29.29
N ILE A 23 11.07 0.99 29.05
CA ILE A 23 11.25 0.24 27.80
C ILE A 23 10.07 -0.72 27.59
N PHE A 24 9.58 -1.36 28.65
CA PHE A 24 8.41 -2.22 28.55
C PHE A 24 7.16 -1.48 28.08
N MET A 25 6.83 -0.35 28.70
CA MET A 25 5.69 0.47 28.29
C MET A 25 5.85 1.01 26.87
N LEU A 26 7.04 1.50 26.50
CA LEU A 26 7.34 1.97 25.15
C LEU A 26 7.22 0.85 24.11
N SER A 27 7.70 -0.35 24.42
CA SER A 27 7.62 -1.49 23.49
C SER A 27 6.19 -1.93 23.22
N ILE A 28 5.29 -1.82 24.21
CA ILE A 28 3.85 -2.09 24.01
C ILE A 28 3.25 -1.05 23.08
N PHE A 29 3.58 0.24 23.29
CA PHE A 29 3.12 1.31 22.44
C PHE A 29 3.63 1.13 20.99
N ALA A 30 4.92 0.86 20.83
CA ALA A 30 5.55 0.55 19.55
C ALA A 30 4.88 -0.65 18.87
N TYR A 31 4.67 -1.75 19.60
CA TYR A 31 4.02 -2.93 19.06
C TYR A 31 2.60 -2.65 18.59
N ILE A 32 1.85 -1.74 19.22
CA ILE A 32 0.50 -1.37 18.76
C ILE A 32 0.58 -0.54 17.48
N ASN A 33 1.47 0.45 17.42
CA ASN A 33 1.54 1.42 16.32
C ASN A 33 2.21 0.89 15.04
N ILE A 34 3.19 0.01 15.16
CA ILE A 34 3.92 -0.50 13.99
C ILE A 34 2.94 -1.19 13.01
N PRO A 35 2.91 -0.82 11.72
CA PRO A 35 2.09 -1.51 10.74
C PRO A 35 2.52 -2.98 10.60
N LYS A 36 1.54 -3.91 10.47
CA LYS A 36 1.80 -5.34 10.26
C LYS A 36 1.52 -5.68 8.81
N GLU A 37 2.54 -6.20 8.12
CA GLU A 37 2.50 -6.39 6.67
C GLU A 37 3.17 -7.70 6.25
N ILE A 38 2.94 -8.12 5.01
CA ILE A 38 3.69 -9.26 4.43
C ILE A 38 5.00 -8.74 3.86
N PHE A 39 4.91 -7.68 3.05
CA PHE A 39 6.03 -7.03 2.40
C PHE A 39 6.17 -5.60 2.91
N PRO A 40 7.38 -5.06 2.96
CA PRO A 40 7.60 -3.68 3.36
C PRO A 40 6.99 -2.67 2.40
N PRO A 41 6.67 -1.47 2.89
CA PRO A 41 6.12 -0.41 2.09
C PRO A 41 7.25 0.31 1.35
N THR A 42 7.50 -0.08 0.10
CA THR A 42 8.50 0.55 -0.76
C THR A 42 7.82 1.27 -1.91
N GLN A 43 8.26 2.49 -2.21
CA GLN A 43 7.85 3.16 -3.44
C GLN A 43 8.65 2.53 -4.58
N MET A 44 7.98 2.19 -5.67
CA MET A 44 8.69 1.76 -6.85
C MET A 44 9.21 3.01 -7.55
N ASP A 45 10.51 3.01 -7.87
CA ASP A 45 11.15 4.05 -8.67
C ASP A 45 10.75 3.85 -10.13
N LYS A 46 9.47 4.08 -10.45
CA LYS A 46 8.90 3.92 -11.79
C LYS A 46 7.84 4.97 -12.08
N VAL A 47 7.72 5.35 -13.34
CA VAL A 47 6.65 6.18 -13.88
C VAL A 47 5.82 5.38 -14.87
N SER A 48 4.49 5.47 -14.77
CA SER A 48 3.54 4.88 -15.71
C SER A 48 2.89 6.00 -16.52
N ILE A 49 2.86 5.82 -17.83
CA ILE A 49 2.17 6.68 -18.77
C ILE A 49 1.08 5.83 -19.41
N THR A 50 -0.17 6.27 -19.31
CA THR A 50 -1.32 5.54 -19.86
C THR A 50 -2.10 6.47 -20.79
N GLY A 51 -2.40 6.00 -21.99
CA GLY A 51 -3.24 6.72 -22.94
C GLY A 51 -4.26 5.80 -23.60
N SER A 52 -5.34 6.39 -24.11
CA SER A 52 -6.43 5.66 -24.76
C SER A 52 -6.96 6.40 -25.97
N TYR A 53 -7.20 5.67 -27.06
CA TYR A 53 -7.88 6.18 -28.25
C TYR A 53 -8.85 5.13 -28.79
N ALA A 54 -10.11 5.24 -28.38
CA ALA A 54 -11.14 4.25 -28.72
C ALA A 54 -11.31 4.07 -30.23
N GLY A 55 -11.45 2.82 -30.69
CA GLY A 55 -11.65 2.49 -32.10
C GLY A 55 -10.37 2.30 -32.93
N THR A 56 -9.19 2.51 -32.36
CA THR A 56 -7.89 2.38 -33.06
C THR A 56 -7.21 1.03 -32.80
N SER A 57 -6.58 0.44 -33.81
CA SER A 57 -5.77 -0.78 -33.67
C SER A 57 -4.43 -0.50 -33.00
N ALA A 58 -3.86 -1.49 -32.31
CA ALA A 58 -2.55 -1.38 -31.68
C ALA A 58 -1.46 -0.84 -32.61
N ASP A 59 -1.39 -1.32 -33.86
CA ASP A 59 -0.36 -0.90 -34.84
C ASP A 59 -0.46 0.59 -35.24
N ILE A 60 -1.66 1.16 -35.20
CA ILE A 60 -1.87 2.59 -35.54
C ILE A 60 -1.51 3.44 -34.32
N LEU A 61 -1.93 3.02 -33.12
CA LEU A 61 -1.56 3.68 -31.86
C LEU A 61 -0.04 3.72 -31.68
N ASP A 62 0.64 2.61 -32.02
CA ASP A 62 2.08 2.49 -31.96
C ASP A 62 2.78 3.58 -32.77
N LYS A 63 2.46 3.65 -34.07
CA LYS A 63 3.07 4.59 -35.02
C LYS A 63 2.63 6.04 -34.83
N MET A 64 1.42 6.26 -34.31
CA MET A 64 0.85 7.60 -34.19
C MET A 64 1.37 8.33 -32.95
N VAL A 65 1.52 7.62 -31.83
CA VAL A 65 1.73 8.26 -30.52
C VAL A 65 2.84 7.58 -29.73
N VAL A 66 2.80 6.26 -29.62
CA VAL A 66 3.64 5.53 -28.66
C VAL A 66 5.11 5.65 -29.02
N GLN A 67 5.47 5.46 -30.28
CA GLN A 67 6.86 5.55 -30.74
C GLN A 67 7.46 6.94 -30.48
N THR A 68 6.70 8.01 -30.75
CA THR A 68 7.14 9.39 -30.47
C THR A 68 7.39 9.61 -28.98
N ILE A 69 6.45 9.17 -28.12
CA ILE A 69 6.62 9.27 -26.67
C ILE A 69 7.86 8.46 -26.22
N GLU A 70 8.04 7.24 -26.71
CA GLU A 70 9.20 6.41 -26.35
C GLU A 70 10.54 7.05 -26.74
N GLU A 71 10.64 7.57 -27.96
CA GLU A 71 11.84 8.24 -28.46
C GLU A 71 12.19 9.48 -27.61
N ASP A 72 11.18 10.27 -27.24
CA ASP A 72 11.39 11.45 -26.40
C ASP A 72 11.75 11.07 -24.94
N LEU A 73 11.15 10.01 -24.40
CA LEU A 73 11.49 9.50 -23.06
C LEU A 73 12.92 8.97 -22.98
N GLN A 74 13.44 8.39 -24.06
CA GLN A 74 14.84 7.94 -24.11
C GLN A 74 15.85 9.09 -23.94
N ASN A 75 15.44 10.33 -24.16
CA ASN A 75 16.29 11.51 -23.94
C ASN A 75 16.38 11.93 -22.46
N ILE A 76 15.54 11.37 -21.58
CA ILE A 76 15.58 11.63 -20.15
C ILE A 76 16.66 10.74 -19.51
N ASN A 77 17.77 11.34 -19.09
CA ASN A 77 18.93 10.64 -18.56
C ASN A 77 18.63 9.84 -17.28
N GLU A 78 17.61 10.24 -16.52
CA GLU A 78 17.19 9.65 -15.26
C GLU A 78 16.38 8.37 -15.44
N LEU A 79 15.96 8.04 -16.67
CA LEU A 79 15.27 6.79 -17.00
C LEU A 79 16.28 5.71 -17.40
N GLU A 80 15.98 4.44 -17.09
CA GLU A 80 16.83 3.29 -17.39
C GLU A 80 16.17 2.30 -18.35
N GLU A 81 15.11 1.64 -17.93
CA GLU A 81 14.38 0.65 -18.75
C GLU A 81 12.98 1.16 -19.07
N ILE A 82 12.61 1.20 -20.35
CA ILE A 82 11.26 1.59 -20.81
C ILE A 82 10.58 0.34 -21.37
N LYS A 83 9.42 0.00 -20.80
CA LYS A 83 8.59 -1.14 -21.21
C LYS A 83 7.23 -0.66 -21.64
N THR A 84 6.80 -1.12 -22.80
CA THR A 84 5.52 -0.69 -23.36
C THR A 84 4.62 -1.86 -23.68
N SER A 85 3.33 -1.67 -23.42
CA SER A 85 2.27 -2.59 -23.78
C SER A 85 1.18 -1.82 -24.49
N ILE A 86 0.90 -2.22 -25.73
CA ILE A 86 -0.14 -1.64 -26.57
C ILE A 86 -1.24 -2.67 -26.76
N LYS A 87 -2.49 -2.23 -26.63
CA LYS A 87 -3.69 -2.99 -26.92
C LYS A 87 -4.56 -2.18 -27.88
N ASN A 88 -5.56 -2.82 -28.47
CA ASN A 88 -6.56 -2.07 -29.23
C ASN A 88 -7.19 -1.00 -28.33
N GLY A 89 -7.15 0.24 -28.79
CA GLY A 89 -7.69 1.40 -28.11
C GLY A 89 -6.92 1.92 -26.89
N SER A 90 -5.79 1.33 -26.48
CA SER A 90 -5.03 1.82 -25.32
C SER A 90 -3.56 1.42 -25.34
N PHE A 91 -2.72 2.20 -24.64
CA PHE A 91 -1.33 1.85 -24.41
C PHE A 91 -0.92 2.18 -22.98
N ARG A 92 0.11 1.48 -22.50
CA ARG A 92 0.76 1.72 -21.22
C ARG A 92 2.27 1.62 -21.39
N ILE A 93 2.97 2.70 -21.08
CA ILE A 93 4.42 2.77 -21.00
C ILE A 93 4.80 2.80 -19.52
N VAL A 94 5.76 1.98 -19.12
CA VAL A 94 6.33 1.96 -17.77
C VAL A 94 7.84 2.19 -17.92
N ALA A 95 8.33 3.27 -17.32
CA ALA A 95 9.74 3.59 -17.32
C ALA A 95 10.32 3.49 -15.90
N ASP A 96 11.46 2.81 -15.78
CA ASP A 96 12.21 2.66 -14.54
C ASP A 96 13.08 3.88 -14.30
N ILE A 97 13.00 4.44 -13.10
CA ILE A 97 13.75 5.62 -12.66
C ILE A 97 15.03 5.14 -11.99
N LYS A 98 16.16 5.72 -12.38
CA LYS A 98 17.47 5.40 -11.80
C LYS A 98 17.49 5.64 -10.29
N THR A 99 18.11 4.70 -9.56
CA THR A 99 18.24 4.81 -8.10
C THR A 99 18.95 6.10 -7.69
N GLY A 100 18.34 6.86 -6.78
CA GLY A 100 18.87 8.13 -6.27
C GLY A 100 18.36 9.38 -7.00
N SER A 101 17.63 9.23 -8.10
CA SER A 101 16.93 10.32 -8.77
C SER A 101 15.73 10.81 -7.95
N GLN A 102 15.30 12.06 -8.19
CA GLN A 102 14.10 12.60 -7.57
C GLN A 102 12.87 12.27 -8.41
N ASN A 103 12.06 11.29 -7.97
CA ASN A 103 10.91 10.78 -8.73
C ASN A 103 9.92 11.87 -9.18
N LEU A 104 9.73 12.94 -8.37
CA LEU A 104 8.85 14.05 -8.72
C LEU A 104 9.41 14.94 -9.85
N THR A 105 10.73 15.12 -9.91
CA THR A 105 11.40 15.86 -10.98
C THR A 105 11.28 15.08 -12.28
N VAL A 106 11.62 13.78 -12.25
CA VAL A 106 11.47 12.90 -13.42
C VAL A 106 10.03 12.84 -13.91
N LEU A 107 9.04 12.79 -13.00
CA LEU A 107 7.62 12.86 -13.38
C LEU A 107 7.29 14.17 -14.11
N THR A 108 7.92 15.28 -13.73
CA THR A 108 7.72 16.58 -14.37
C THR A 108 8.31 16.57 -15.79
N ASP A 109 9.54 16.07 -15.94
CA ASP A 109 10.19 15.94 -17.25
C ASP A 109 9.38 15.04 -18.20
N VAL A 110 8.84 13.93 -17.68
CA VAL A 110 7.95 13.03 -18.43
C VAL A 110 6.65 13.72 -18.84
N LYS A 111 6.08 14.57 -17.97
CA LYS A 111 4.88 15.35 -18.31
C LYS A 111 5.17 16.40 -19.38
N ASP A 112 6.36 16.99 -19.38
CA ASP A 112 6.78 17.95 -20.40
C ASP A 112 6.94 17.28 -21.77
N VAL A 113 7.49 16.05 -21.82
CA VAL A 113 7.50 15.21 -23.02
C VAL A 113 6.07 14.98 -23.54
N ILE A 114 5.16 14.54 -22.67
CA ILE A 114 3.76 14.30 -23.05
C ILE A 114 3.12 15.59 -23.58
N ALA A 115 3.35 16.73 -22.92
CA ALA A 115 2.82 18.03 -23.34
C ALA A 115 3.33 18.48 -24.70
N GLY A 116 4.53 18.06 -25.10
CA GLY A 116 5.06 18.25 -26.45
C GLY A 116 4.24 17.50 -27.49
N VAL A 117 3.95 16.22 -27.23
CA VAL A 117 3.22 15.32 -28.15
C VAL A 117 1.74 15.65 -28.24
N ILE A 118 1.11 16.18 -27.17
CA ILE A 118 -0.33 16.52 -27.15
C ILE A 118 -0.77 17.37 -28.35
N LYS A 119 0.10 18.26 -28.86
CA LYS A 119 -0.22 19.14 -29.99
C LYS A 119 -0.46 18.39 -31.30
N ASP A 120 0.14 17.22 -31.45
CA ASP A 120 0.06 16.39 -32.65
C ASP A 120 -0.99 15.28 -32.51
N LEU A 121 -1.64 15.16 -31.34
CA LEU A 121 -2.69 14.17 -31.11
C LEU A 121 -4.02 14.57 -31.77
N PRO A 122 -4.81 13.58 -32.24
CA PRO A 122 -6.19 13.82 -32.66
C PRO A 122 -7.02 14.48 -31.56
N SER A 123 -7.90 15.42 -31.92
CA SER A 123 -8.73 16.18 -30.97
C SER A 123 -9.72 15.31 -30.16
N ASP A 124 -9.98 14.09 -30.61
CA ASP A 124 -10.87 13.10 -30.00
C ASP A 124 -10.13 12.00 -29.22
N MET A 125 -8.79 12.06 -29.17
CA MET A 125 -7.99 11.15 -28.35
C MET A 125 -7.91 11.64 -26.89
N GLY A 126 -7.94 10.71 -25.93
CA GLY A 126 -7.72 11.04 -24.52
C GLY A 126 -6.26 11.41 -24.27
N GLU A 127 -6.03 12.53 -23.57
CA GLU A 127 -4.69 12.97 -23.19
C GLU A 127 -3.95 11.90 -22.37
N PRO A 128 -2.72 11.52 -22.75
CA PRO A 128 -1.93 10.57 -21.98
C PRO A 128 -1.65 11.09 -20.56
N LEU A 129 -1.75 10.22 -19.56
CA LEU A 129 -1.54 10.57 -18.16
C LEU A 129 -0.28 9.91 -17.62
N ALA A 130 0.65 10.71 -17.12
CA ALA A 130 1.83 10.25 -16.36
C ALA A 130 1.60 10.29 -14.86
N LYS A 131 1.94 9.19 -14.17
CA LYS A 131 1.90 9.06 -12.70
C LYS A 131 3.08 8.21 -12.21
N ILE A 132 3.60 8.51 -11.03
CA ILE A 132 4.53 7.61 -10.34
C ILE A 132 3.77 6.34 -9.97
N ILE A 133 4.39 5.17 -10.20
CA ILE A 133 3.84 3.90 -9.77
C ILE A 133 4.03 3.80 -8.26
N THR A 134 2.93 3.95 -7.53
CA THR A 134 2.90 3.66 -6.10
C THR A 134 2.64 2.18 -5.89
N HIS A 135 3.29 1.59 -4.89
CA HIS A 135 2.93 0.25 -4.45
C HIS A 135 1.54 0.28 -3.83
N ASP A 136 0.61 -0.49 -4.41
CA ASP A 136 -0.68 -0.74 -3.81
C ASP A 136 -0.52 -1.71 -2.64
N PHE A 137 -1.18 -1.43 -1.52
CA PHE A 137 -1.23 -2.33 -0.38
C PHE A 137 -2.57 -3.10 -0.40
N PRO A 138 -2.66 -4.25 -1.09
CA PRO A 138 -3.91 -5.00 -1.16
C PRO A 138 -4.34 -5.46 0.24
N LEU A 139 -5.60 -5.21 0.58
CA LEU A 139 -6.16 -5.57 1.87
C LEU A 139 -7.16 -6.72 1.74
N THR A 140 -8.23 -6.48 0.99
CA THR A 140 -9.32 -7.45 0.87
C THR A 140 -10.08 -7.31 -0.44
N LEU A 141 -10.59 -8.44 -0.94
CA LEU A 141 -11.54 -8.48 -2.05
C LEU A 141 -12.90 -8.97 -1.54
N ILE A 142 -13.93 -8.18 -1.79
CA ILE A 142 -15.29 -8.44 -1.34
C ILE A 142 -16.16 -8.75 -2.57
N ALA A 143 -16.78 -9.93 -2.61
CA ALA A 143 -17.79 -10.29 -3.58
C ALA A 143 -19.18 -9.90 -3.06
N LEU A 144 -19.88 -9.05 -3.81
CA LEU A 144 -21.28 -8.70 -3.60
C LEU A 144 -22.16 -9.47 -4.58
N SER A 145 -22.97 -10.38 -4.07
CA SER A 145 -23.90 -11.21 -4.86
C SER A 145 -25.30 -11.18 -4.28
N GLY A 146 -26.31 -11.49 -5.09
CA GLY A 146 -27.70 -11.56 -4.64
C GLY A 146 -28.63 -11.82 -5.82
N ASP A 147 -29.83 -12.32 -5.52
CA ASP A 147 -30.90 -12.53 -6.51
C ASP A 147 -31.63 -11.20 -6.76
N VAL A 148 -30.91 -10.26 -7.37
CA VAL A 148 -31.39 -8.92 -7.74
C VAL A 148 -30.78 -8.49 -9.06
N ASP A 149 -31.37 -7.46 -9.67
CA ASP A 149 -30.86 -6.87 -10.90
C ASP A 149 -29.42 -6.32 -10.70
N LYS A 150 -28.59 -6.41 -11.75
CA LYS A 150 -27.19 -5.95 -11.72
C LYS A 150 -27.10 -4.46 -11.36
N LYS A 151 -28.04 -3.62 -11.80
CA LYS A 151 -28.09 -2.20 -11.44
C LYS A 151 -28.20 -2.01 -9.93
N VAL A 152 -28.97 -2.87 -9.25
CA VAL A 152 -29.07 -2.86 -7.79
C VAL A 152 -27.76 -3.30 -7.15
N LEU A 153 -27.09 -4.33 -7.68
CA LEU A 153 -25.77 -4.74 -7.18
C LEU A 153 -24.73 -3.63 -7.31
N LEU A 154 -24.68 -2.94 -8.47
CA LEU A 154 -23.77 -1.83 -8.71
C LEU A 154 -24.03 -0.64 -7.78
N MET A 155 -25.30 -0.25 -7.63
CA MET A 155 -25.69 0.80 -6.69
C MET A 155 -25.21 0.47 -5.26
N ARG A 156 -25.42 -0.77 -4.82
CA ARG A 156 -25.00 -1.23 -3.48
C ARG A 156 -23.49 -1.38 -3.35
N ALA A 157 -22.78 -1.75 -4.42
CA ALA A 157 -21.32 -1.75 -4.45
C ALA A 157 -20.75 -0.34 -4.34
N ASN A 158 -21.37 0.66 -4.98
CA ASN A 158 -20.98 2.06 -4.91
C ASN A 158 -21.30 2.70 -3.55
N GLU A 159 -22.41 2.32 -2.91
CA GLU A 159 -22.68 2.66 -1.51
C GLU A 159 -21.60 2.06 -0.59
N LEU A 160 -21.28 0.77 -0.75
CA LEU A 160 -20.21 0.12 0.02
C LEU A 160 -18.85 0.80 -0.22
N LYS A 161 -18.51 1.13 -1.47
CA LYS A 161 -17.30 1.91 -1.81
C LYS A 161 -17.28 3.24 -1.06
N SER A 162 -18.41 3.95 -1.01
CA SER A 162 -18.53 5.24 -0.33
C SER A 162 -18.36 5.12 1.19
N GLU A 163 -18.94 4.09 1.81
CA GLU A 163 -18.75 3.81 3.24
C GLU A 163 -17.31 3.43 3.58
N LEU A 164 -16.71 2.53 2.79
CA LEU A 164 -15.31 2.13 2.96
C LEU A 164 -14.35 3.31 2.75
N SER A 165 -14.63 4.19 1.80
CA SER A 165 -13.78 5.36 1.53
C SER A 165 -13.73 6.36 2.69
N LYS A 166 -14.60 6.24 3.71
CA LYS A 166 -14.53 7.05 4.94
C LYS A 166 -13.41 6.62 5.88
N PHE A 167 -12.86 5.42 5.69
CA PHE A 167 -11.80 4.88 6.54
C PHE A 167 -10.49 5.57 6.18
N LYS A 168 -9.91 6.31 7.13
CA LYS A 168 -8.69 7.11 6.90
C LYS A 168 -7.50 6.27 6.42
N ASP A 169 -7.42 5.02 6.84
CA ASP A 169 -6.30 4.12 6.54
C ASP A 169 -6.58 3.22 5.31
N LEU A 170 -7.57 3.55 4.49
CA LEU A 170 -7.77 2.97 3.16
C LEU A 170 -7.30 3.96 2.09
N SER A 171 -6.55 3.47 1.10
CA SER A 171 -5.97 4.32 0.05
C SER A 171 -6.81 4.35 -1.22
N ASN A 172 -7.39 3.20 -1.58
CA ASN A 172 -8.19 3.05 -2.78
C ASN A 172 -9.27 1.98 -2.59
N VAL A 173 -10.49 2.31 -3.00
CA VAL A 173 -11.61 1.37 -3.05
C VAL A 173 -12.19 1.43 -4.45
N SER A 174 -12.10 0.32 -5.17
CA SER A 174 -12.50 0.22 -6.57
C SER A 174 -13.53 -0.90 -6.76
N VAL A 175 -14.46 -0.70 -7.67
CA VAL A 175 -15.47 -1.69 -8.04
C VAL A 175 -15.03 -2.34 -9.35
N ARG A 176 -15.07 -3.67 -9.42
CA ARG A 176 -14.74 -4.52 -10.57
C ARG A 176 -15.97 -5.28 -11.03
N GLY A 177 -16.09 -5.47 -12.33
CA GLY A 177 -17.37 -5.80 -12.96
C GLY A 177 -18.34 -4.61 -12.96
N ASP A 178 -17.79 -3.39 -12.83
CA ASP A 178 -18.53 -2.14 -12.95
C ASP A 178 -19.05 -1.98 -14.39
N SER A 179 -20.16 -1.31 -14.54
CA SER A 179 -20.69 -0.93 -15.85
C SER A 179 -21.38 0.40 -15.67
N ASP A 180 -20.81 1.42 -16.31
CA ASP A 180 -21.38 2.76 -16.24
C ASP A 180 -22.76 2.77 -16.89
N GLU A 181 -23.68 3.54 -16.31
CA GLU A 181 -24.97 3.81 -16.93
C GLU A 181 -24.76 4.82 -18.06
N GLU A 182 -25.00 4.37 -19.29
CA GLU A 182 -24.87 5.15 -20.50
C GLU A 182 -26.25 5.55 -21.05
N LEU A 183 -26.31 6.76 -21.59
CA LEU A 183 -27.44 7.23 -22.38
C LEU A 183 -27.28 6.72 -23.82
N ASP A 184 -28.02 5.66 -24.14
CA ASP A 184 -28.05 5.04 -25.47
C ASP A 184 -29.10 5.75 -26.35
N ILE A 185 -28.65 6.57 -27.30
CA ILE A 185 -29.50 7.24 -28.31
C ILE A 185 -29.36 6.51 -29.64
N ARG A 186 -30.31 5.63 -29.95
CA ARG A 186 -30.31 4.83 -31.18
C ARG A 186 -31.06 5.55 -32.29
N LEU A 187 -30.31 6.11 -33.23
CA LEU A 187 -30.87 6.85 -34.37
C LEU A 187 -31.65 5.91 -35.31
N ASN A 188 -32.88 6.28 -35.64
CA ASN A 188 -33.69 5.59 -36.62
C ASN A 188 -33.47 6.21 -38.01
N ASN A 189 -32.61 5.56 -38.80
CA ASN A 189 -32.23 6.05 -40.14
C ASN A 189 -33.41 6.19 -41.10
N GLU A 190 -34.47 5.39 -40.97
CA GLU A 190 -35.65 5.50 -41.83
C GLU A 190 -36.47 6.74 -41.50
N LYS A 191 -36.71 7.01 -40.21
CA LYS A 191 -37.39 8.24 -39.76
C LYS A 191 -36.59 9.48 -40.15
N ILE A 192 -35.28 9.47 -39.93
CA ILE A 192 -34.38 10.59 -40.30
C ILE A 192 -34.49 10.89 -41.80
N LYS A 193 -34.46 9.86 -42.65
CA LYS A 193 -34.63 10.02 -44.10
C LYS A 193 -36.03 10.48 -44.49
N ALA A 194 -37.07 10.02 -43.79
CA ALA A 194 -38.46 10.45 -44.01
C ALA A 194 -38.66 11.96 -43.72
N TYR A 195 -37.92 12.51 -42.76
CA TYR A 195 -37.85 13.95 -42.51
C TYR A 195 -36.91 14.71 -43.48
N GLY A 196 -36.30 14.03 -44.45
CA GLY A 196 -35.38 14.63 -45.42
C GLY A 196 -34.02 15.03 -44.84
N LEU A 197 -33.67 14.52 -43.65
CA LEU A 197 -32.45 14.92 -42.94
C LEU A 197 -31.28 13.97 -43.23
N GLN A 198 -30.06 14.50 -43.19
CA GLN A 198 -28.84 13.69 -43.27
C GLN A 198 -28.44 13.21 -41.86
N PRO A 199 -28.11 11.91 -41.66
CA PRO A 199 -27.73 11.39 -40.34
C PRO A 199 -26.57 12.14 -39.67
N SER A 200 -25.58 12.62 -40.44
CA SER A 200 -24.45 13.42 -39.93
C SER A 200 -24.90 14.73 -39.28
N LEU A 201 -25.90 15.41 -39.86
CA LEU A 201 -26.45 16.66 -39.30
C LEU A 201 -27.19 16.40 -37.99
N VAL A 202 -27.90 15.27 -37.89
CA VAL A 202 -28.57 14.83 -36.66
C VAL A 202 -27.55 14.57 -35.56
N VAL A 203 -26.48 13.83 -35.85
CA VAL A 203 -25.40 13.54 -34.88
C VAL A 203 -24.77 14.84 -34.37
N ASN A 204 -24.48 15.80 -35.25
CA ASN A 204 -23.93 17.09 -34.85
C ASN A 204 -24.90 17.90 -33.99
N ALA A 205 -26.19 17.90 -34.31
CA ALA A 205 -27.20 18.57 -33.50
C ALA A 205 -27.31 17.97 -32.10
N ILE A 206 -27.23 16.63 -31.98
CA ILE A 206 -27.25 15.93 -30.68
C ILE A 206 -25.99 16.23 -29.86
N LYS A 207 -24.80 16.25 -30.49
CA LYS A 207 -23.53 16.59 -29.81
C LYS A 207 -23.59 17.98 -29.15
N ASN A 208 -24.30 18.93 -29.74
CA ASN A 208 -24.40 20.30 -29.24
C ASN A 208 -25.42 20.51 -28.09
N ILE A 209 -26.17 19.48 -27.68
CA ILE A 209 -27.17 19.59 -26.59
C ILE A 209 -26.50 19.59 -25.21
N SER A 210 -25.34 18.94 -25.09
CA SER A 210 -24.71 18.65 -23.82
C SER A 210 -23.66 19.68 -23.45
N SER A 211 -24.09 20.82 -22.89
CA SER A 211 -23.18 21.72 -22.19
C SER A 211 -23.95 22.52 -21.13
N ILE A 212 -23.59 22.36 -19.87
CA ILE A 212 -23.89 23.38 -18.85
C ILE A 212 -22.94 24.53 -19.15
N PHE A 213 -23.46 25.68 -19.59
CA PHE A 213 -22.65 26.88 -19.79
C PHE A 213 -23.16 28.05 -18.95
N PRO A 214 -22.25 28.89 -18.41
CA PRO A 214 -22.64 30.14 -17.78
C PRO A 214 -23.25 31.06 -18.85
N VAL A 215 -24.48 31.49 -18.62
CA VAL A 215 -25.19 32.44 -19.49
C VAL A 215 -24.70 33.87 -19.22
N GLY A 216 -24.33 34.17 -17.98
CA GLY A 216 -23.72 35.45 -17.60
C GLY A 216 -23.85 35.78 -16.12
N THR A 217 -23.39 36.97 -15.74
CA THR A 217 -23.48 37.47 -14.35
C THR A 217 -24.22 38.79 -14.32
N ILE A 218 -25.26 38.90 -13.49
CA ILE A 218 -25.91 40.17 -13.19
C ILE A 218 -25.20 40.81 -12.00
N LYS A 219 -24.60 41.99 -12.22
CA LYS A 219 -23.97 42.78 -11.14
C LYS A 219 -25.02 43.63 -10.42
N GLN A 220 -25.22 43.39 -9.13
CA GLN A 220 -25.99 44.29 -8.25
C GLN A 220 -25.06 45.03 -7.27
N LYS A 221 -25.56 46.11 -6.66
CA LYS A 221 -24.76 46.98 -5.77
C LYS A 221 -24.15 46.26 -4.55
N SER A 222 -24.74 45.16 -4.09
CA SER A 222 -24.26 44.39 -2.93
C SER A 222 -23.81 42.97 -3.25
N HIS A 223 -24.27 42.35 -4.35
CA HIS A 223 -23.96 40.97 -4.70
C HIS A 223 -23.98 40.72 -6.21
N HIS A 224 -23.34 39.64 -6.65
CA HIS A 224 -23.38 39.14 -8.02
C HIS A 224 -24.32 37.94 -8.12
N LEU A 225 -25.21 37.92 -9.12
CA LEU A 225 -26.03 36.76 -9.45
C LEU A 225 -25.44 36.07 -10.67
N TYR A 226 -24.98 34.83 -10.51
CA TYR A 226 -24.48 34.00 -11.59
C TYR A 226 -25.66 33.26 -12.23
N ILE A 227 -25.84 33.41 -13.54
CA ILE A 227 -26.84 32.71 -14.33
C ILE A 227 -26.12 31.61 -15.11
N SER A 228 -26.53 30.37 -14.89
CA SER A 228 -26.08 29.21 -15.64
C SER A 228 -27.29 28.45 -16.16
N THR A 229 -27.09 27.73 -17.27
CA THR A 229 -28.10 26.77 -17.74
C THR A 229 -28.20 25.62 -16.74
N TYR A 230 -29.41 25.30 -16.27
CA TYR A 230 -29.64 24.09 -15.50
C TYR A 230 -29.75 22.90 -16.45
N ASN A 231 -28.78 22.00 -16.43
CA ASN A 231 -28.86 20.71 -17.12
C ASN A 231 -28.80 19.62 -16.05
N GLY A 232 -29.95 19.33 -15.43
CA GLY A 232 -30.08 18.23 -14.48
C GLY A 232 -30.01 16.85 -15.16
N GLU A 233 -29.97 15.79 -14.36
CA GLU A 233 -30.12 14.41 -14.83
C GLU A 233 -31.44 14.27 -15.60
N LYS A 234 -31.37 14.11 -16.92
CA LYS A 234 -32.56 14.02 -17.76
C LYS A 234 -33.06 12.59 -17.73
N THR A 235 -34.27 12.38 -17.25
CA THR A 235 -34.95 11.07 -17.40
C THR A 235 -35.08 10.71 -18.88
N LYS A 236 -35.30 9.42 -19.18
CA LYS A 236 -35.49 8.92 -20.56
C LYS A 236 -36.50 9.78 -21.35
N GLU A 237 -37.59 10.16 -20.69
CA GLU A 237 -38.68 10.94 -21.25
C GLU A 237 -38.26 12.39 -21.55
N GLU A 238 -37.46 13.01 -20.69
CA GLU A 238 -36.96 14.37 -20.87
C GLU A 238 -35.92 14.45 -21.99
N VAL A 239 -35.04 13.45 -22.09
CA VAL A 239 -34.11 13.34 -23.23
C VAL A 239 -34.91 13.16 -24.52
N ALA A 240 -35.86 12.22 -24.56
CA ALA A 240 -36.68 11.99 -25.75
C ALA A 240 -37.47 13.24 -26.17
N ASN A 241 -37.95 14.05 -25.22
CA ASN A 241 -38.67 15.29 -25.51
C ASN A 241 -37.79 16.51 -25.79
N THR A 242 -36.47 16.37 -25.72
CA THR A 242 -35.55 17.47 -26.02
C THR A 242 -35.67 17.88 -27.49
N ILE A 243 -35.85 19.18 -27.75
CA ILE A 243 -36.02 19.72 -29.11
C ILE A 243 -34.64 20.00 -29.70
N ILE A 244 -34.38 19.45 -30.88
CA ILE A 244 -33.22 19.74 -31.69
C ILE A 244 -33.63 20.54 -32.92
N SER A 245 -32.78 21.49 -33.32
CA SER A 245 -32.98 22.30 -34.53
C SER A 245 -31.96 21.87 -35.58
N ILE A 246 -32.42 21.40 -36.73
CA ILE A 246 -31.57 21.00 -37.87
C ILE A 246 -32.03 21.80 -39.08
N GLY A 247 -31.28 22.86 -39.41
CA GLY A 247 -31.76 23.88 -40.34
C GLY A 247 -33.01 24.56 -39.77
N ASP A 248 -34.09 24.61 -40.55
CA ASP A 248 -35.38 25.20 -40.15
C ASP A 248 -36.32 24.20 -39.43
N LEU A 249 -35.96 22.91 -39.43
CA LEU A 249 -36.76 21.85 -38.81
C LEU A 249 -36.47 21.73 -37.33
N LYS A 250 -37.52 21.78 -36.52
CA LYS A 250 -37.49 21.52 -35.08
C LYS A 250 -38.16 20.19 -34.80
N LEU A 251 -37.40 19.24 -34.28
CA LEU A 251 -37.87 17.87 -33.99
C LEU A 251 -37.49 17.51 -32.56
N ARG A 252 -38.23 16.59 -31.93
CA ARG A 252 -37.81 15.98 -30.67
C ARG A 252 -36.84 14.84 -30.96
N ILE A 253 -35.92 14.55 -30.05
CA ILE A 253 -35.03 13.40 -30.18
C ILE A 253 -35.83 12.11 -30.36
N GLY A 254 -36.92 11.94 -29.60
CA GLY A 254 -37.83 10.78 -29.68
C GLY A 254 -38.54 10.62 -31.03
N ASP A 255 -38.64 11.69 -31.83
CA ASP A 255 -39.24 11.62 -33.17
C ASP A 255 -38.33 10.86 -34.15
N ILE A 256 -37.01 10.85 -33.91
CA ILE A 256 -36.00 10.34 -34.83
C ILE A 256 -35.06 9.30 -34.21
N ALA A 257 -35.12 9.07 -32.90
CA ALA A 257 -34.24 8.16 -32.18
C ALA A 257 -34.94 7.51 -30.98
N ASP A 258 -34.56 6.28 -30.68
CA ASP A 258 -34.98 5.60 -29.45
C ASP A 258 -33.95 5.89 -28.35
N VAL A 259 -34.43 6.46 -27.24
CA VAL A 259 -33.59 6.83 -26.10
C VAL A 259 -33.77 5.80 -25.00
N ASP A 260 -32.68 5.28 -24.45
CA ASP A 260 -32.71 4.38 -23.30
C ASP A 260 -31.51 4.61 -22.39
N PHE A 261 -31.68 4.32 -21.10
CA PHE A 261 -30.56 4.23 -20.17
C PHE A 261 -30.19 2.76 -20.00
N LYS A 262 -28.96 2.41 -20.33
CA LYS A 262 -28.46 1.04 -20.25
C LYS A 262 -27.11 1.02 -19.59
N LEU A 263 -26.76 -0.13 -19.01
CA LEU A 263 -25.38 -0.37 -18.62
C LEU A 263 -24.55 -0.55 -19.90
N SER A 264 -23.36 0.04 -19.91
CA SER A 264 -22.33 -0.18 -20.93
C SER A 264 -22.00 -1.67 -21.12
N ASP A 265 -21.39 -1.99 -22.26
CA ASP A 265 -20.91 -3.34 -22.55
C ASP A 265 -19.92 -3.82 -21.49
N GLU A 266 -20.04 -5.10 -21.11
CA GLU A 266 -19.27 -5.65 -20.00
C GLU A 266 -17.83 -5.91 -20.40
N THR A 267 -16.93 -5.05 -19.94
CA THR A 267 -15.48 -5.23 -20.12
C THR A 267 -14.90 -6.22 -19.10
N GLU A 268 -15.56 -6.41 -17.96
CA GLU A 268 -15.14 -7.30 -16.89
C GLU A 268 -16.30 -8.18 -16.37
N LEU A 269 -16.03 -9.47 -16.21
CA LEU A 269 -16.94 -10.43 -15.59
C LEU A 269 -16.35 -10.90 -14.26
N SER A 270 -17.09 -10.71 -13.15
CA SER A 270 -16.70 -11.19 -11.83
C SER A 270 -17.59 -12.35 -11.37
N HIS A 271 -16.95 -13.45 -10.97
CA HIS A 271 -17.59 -14.64 -10.42
C HIS A 271 -16.85 -15.08 -9.15
N TYR A 272 -17.61 -15.54 -8.16
CA TYR A 272 -17.08 -16.06 -6.91
C TYR A 272 -17.89 -17.30 -6.55
N ASN A 273 -17.20 -18.44 -6.37
CA ASN A 273 -17.82 -19.75 -6.16
C ASN A 273 -18.91 -20.11 -7.20
N GLY A 274 -18.69 -19.74 -8.47
CA GLY A 274 -19.64 -19.99 -9.55
C GLY A 274 -20.84 -19.04 -9.60
N VAL A 275 -20.95 -18.10 -8.66
CA VAL A 275 -22.01 -17.09 -8.63
C VAL A 275 -21.49 -15.77 -9.17
N ARG A 276 -22.24 -15.18 -10.10
CA ARG A 276 -21.95 -13.85 -10.64
C ARG A 276 -22.06 -12.80 -9.53
N ASN A 277 -21.05 -11.93 -9.43
CA ASN A 277 -20.99 -10.91 -8.38
C ASN A 277 -20.42 -9.60 -8.92
N ILE A 278 -20.54 -8.54 -8.12
CA ILE A 278 -19.75 -7.32 -8.27
C ILE A 278 -18.63 -7.39 -7.23
N SER A 279 -17.38 -7.22 -7.65
CA SER A 279 -16.23 -7.33 -6.74
C SER A 279 -15.77 -5.94 -6.30
N VAL A 280 -15.70 -5.70 -5.00
CA VAL A 280 -15.13 -4.49 -4.43
C VAL A 280 -13.71 -4.79 -3.96
N ASN A 281 -12.73 -4.15 -4.61
CA ASN A 281 -11.32 -4.24 -4.29
C ASN A 281 -10.92 -3.12 -3.33
N VAL A 282 -10.30 -3.49 -2.21
CA VAL A 282 -9.92 -2.59 -1.13
C VAL A 282 -8.41 -2.64 -0.91
N ASN A 283 -7.77 -1.49 -1.05
CA ASN A 283 -6.36 -1.28 -0.72
C ASN A 283 -6.25 -0.43 0.55
N LYS A 284 -5.31 -0.79 1.43
CA LYS A 284 -4.97 0.01 2.62
C LYS A 284 -3.97 1.12 2.30
N SER A 285 -3.84 2.09 3.20
CA SER A 285 -2.74 3.04 3.20
C SER A 285 -1.44 2.35 3.67
N LYS A 286 -0.29 3.02 3.46
CA LYS A 286 1.02 2.58 3.94
C LYS A 286 0.98 2.24 5.44
N ASP A 287 0.41 3.13 6.24
CA ASP A 287 0.42 3.01 7.71
C ASP A 287 -0.75 2.18 8.26
N GLY A 288 -1.68 1.76 7.38
CA GLY A 288 -2.86 0.99 7.78
C GLY A 288 -2.52 -0.39 8.34
N ASN A 289 -3.10 -0.73 9.50
CA ASN A 289 -2.99 -2.06 10.10
C ASN A 289 -4.01 -3.02 9.46
N ALA A 290 -3.51 -3.98 8.68
CA ALA A 290 -4.35 -4.91 7.94
C ALA A 290 -5.30 -5.74 8.82
N ILE A 291 -4.84 -6.18 10.00
CA ILE A 291 -5.64 -7.03 10.91
C ILE A 291 -6.81 -6.23 11.49
N SER A 292 -6.55 -5.01 11.95
CA SER A 292 -7.59 -4.14 12.50
C SER A 292 -8.59 -3.70 11.44
N LEU A 293 -8.11 -3.26 10.26
CA LEU A 293 -8.98 -2.80 9.18
C LEU A 293 -9.91 -3.89 8.66
N VAL A 294 -9.41 -5.10 8.43
CA VAL A 294 -10.28 -6.22 8.00
C VAL A 294 -11.31 -6.57 9.08
N HIS A 295 -10.95 -6.45 10.37
CA HIS A 295 -11.91 -6.67 11.45
C HIS A 295 -13.07 -5.66 11.39
N GLU A 296 -12.76 -4.37 11.23
CA GLU A 296 -13.76 -3.30 11.08
C GLU A 296 -14.61 -3.48 9.82
N ILE A 297 -13.99 -3.81 8.69
CA ILE A 297 -14.70 -4.11 7.43
C ILE A 297 -15.67 -5.28 7.64
N ARG A 298 -15.26 -6.36 8.31
CA ARG A 298 -16.15 -7.50 8.60
C ARG A 298 -17.35 -7.09 9.45
N LEU A 299 -17.17 -6.19 10.43
CA LEU A 299 -18.28 -5.66 11.22
C LEU A 299 -19.25 -4.85 10.35
N LEU A 300 -18.73 -3.97 9.49
CA LEU A 300 -19.53 -3.19 8.53
C LEU A 300 -20.31 -4.11 7.57
N LEU A 301 -19.65 -5.12 6.98
CA LEU A 301 -20.31 -6.05 6.06
C LEU A 301 -21.40 -6.87 6.76
N LYS A 302 -21.20 -7.24 8.03
CA LYS A 302 -22.23 -7.92 8.83
C LYS A 302 -23.44 -7.03 9.06
N GLU A 303 -23.25 -5.75 9.35
CA GLU A 303 -24.33 -4.76 9.48
C GLU A 303 -25.09 -4.58 8.15
N LEU A 304 -24.38 -4.45 7.03
CA LEU A 304 -24.99 -4.30 5.70
C LEU A 304 -25.77 -5.55 5.27
N THR A 305 -25.27 -6.74 5.59
CA THR A 305 -25.98 -8.00 5.34
C THR A 305 -27.30 -8.06 6.12
N LEU A 306 -27.34 -7.55 7.35
CA LEU A 306 -28.58 -7.47 8.15
C LEU A 306 -29.58 -6.47 7.56
N LYS A 307 -29.12 -5.34 7.01
CA LYS A 307 -29.96 -4.34 6.35
C LYS A 307 -30.50 -4.81 4.99
N HIS A 308 -29.76 -5.67 4.29
CA HIS A 308 -30.09 -6.14 2.95
C HIS A 308 -30.06 -7.68 2.88
N PRO A 309 -31.10 -8.37 3.40
CA PRO A 309 -31.10 -9.85 3.49
C PRO A 309 -31.11 -10.59 2.14
N LYS A 310 -31.39 -9.89 1.04
CA LYS A 310 -31.30 -10.44 -0.33
C LYS A 310 -29.88 -10.39 -0.92
N LEU A 311 -28.95 -9.74 -0.23
CA LEU A 311 -27.57 -9.55 -0.67
C LEU A 311 -26.62 -10.30 0.26
N THR A 312 -25.58 -10.86 -0.32
CA THR A 312 -24.50 -11.55 0.38
C THR A 312 -23.18 -10.83 0.09
N TYR A 313 -22.51 -10.40 1.16
CA TYR A 313 -21.19 -9.80 1.12
C TYR A 313 -20.17 -10.84 1.60
N SER A 314 -19.33 -11.34 0.71
CA SER A 314 -18.33 -12.36 1.03
C SER A 314 -16.92 -11.83 0.78
N ILE A 315 -16.08 -11.83 1.82
CA ILE A 315 -14.64 -11.62 1.64
C ILE A 315 -14.03 -12.91 1.10
N TYR A 316 -13.39 -12.86 -0.08
CA TYR A 316 -12.77 -14.03 -0.70
C TYR A 316 -11.25 -13.95 -0.78
N THR A 317 -10.68 -12.75 -0.71
CA THR A 317 -9.25 -12.56 -0.49
C THR A 317 -9.07 -11.71 0.74
N ASP A 318 -8.23 -12.17 1.67
CA ASP A 318 -8.03 -11.53 2.96
C ASP A 318 -6.56 -11.64 3.37
N THR A 319 -5.82 -10.55 3.22
CA THR A 319 -4.39 -10.54 3.54
C THR A 319 -4.13 -10.60 5.04
N SER A 320 -5.10 -10.22 5.89
CA SER A 320 -4.97 -10.26 7.35
C SER A 320 -4.80 -11.69 7.87
N ILE A 321 -5.43 -12.67 7.22
CA ILE A 321 -5.30 -14.08 7.60
C ILE A 321 -3.87 -14.57 7.38
N TRP A 322 -3.28 -14.24 6.23
CA TRP A 322 -1.90 -14.59 5.92
C TRP A 322 -0.93 -13.91 6.86
N ILE A 323 -1.09 -12.61 7.10
CA ILE A 323 -0.27 -11.84 8.05
C ILE A 323 -0.35 -12.46 9.44
N LYS A 324 -1.57 -12.72 9.95
CA LYS A 324 -1.78 -13.31 11.27
C LYS A 324 -1.16 -14.70 11.41
N ASN A 325 -1.43 -15.60 10.46
CA ASN A 325 -0.88 -16.96 10.49
C ASN A 325 0.65 -16.96 10.47
N ARG A 326 1.21 -16.04 9.70
CA ARG A 326 2.65 -15.95 9.52
C ARG A 326 3.35 -15.31 10.71
N LEU A 327 2.78 -14.24 11.29
CA LEU A 327 3.21 -13.70 12.58
C LEU A 327 3.17 -14.79 13.65
N ASN A 328 2.04 -15.50 13.77
CA ASN A 328 1.91 -16.60 14.74
C ASN A 328 2.98 -17.68 14.52
N THR A 329 3.27 -18.03 13.27
CA THR A 329 4.33 -19.01 12.94
C THR A 329 5.70 -18.51 13.39
N VAL A 330 6.04 -17.25 13.10
CA VAL A 330 7.33 -16.68 13.52
C VAL A 330 7.42 -16.57 15.04
N PHE A 331 6.38 -16.06 15.70
CA PHE A 331 6.33 -16.00 17.17
C PHE A 331 6.47 -17.39 17.79
N ALA A 332 5.78 -18.40 17.26
CA ALA A 332 5.93 -19.78 17.72
C ALA A 332 7.36 -20.30 17.53
N ASN A 333 8.00 -20.00 16.39
CA ASN A 333 9.39 -20.41 16.14
C ASN A 333 10.39 -19.68 17.06
N ILE A 334 10.20 -18.39 17.31
CA ILE A 334 11.03 -17.62 18.26
C ILE A 334 10.84 -18.19 19.67
N ALA A 335 9.60 -18.40 20.12
CA ALA A 335 9.32 -18.96 21.44
C ALA A 335 9.88 -20.38 21.60
N PHE A 336 9.78 -21.21 20.55
CA PHE A 336 10.37 -22.55 20.54
C PHE A 336 11.90 -22.51 20.56
N GLY A 337 12.52 -21.61 19.77
CA GLY A 337 13.96 -21.38 19.79
C GLY A 337 14.46 -20.93 21.15
N LEU A 338 13.77 -19.97 21.78
CA LEU A 338 14.03 -19.51 23.15
C LEU A 338 13.92 -20.64 24.17
N MET A 339 12.89 -21.49 24.05
CA MET A 339 12.71 -22.64 24.92
C MET A 339 13.87 -23.64 24.76
N LEU A 340 14.33 -23.91 23.54
CA LEU A 340 15.47 -24.80 23.30
C LEU A 340 16.77 -24.24 23.86
N VAL A 341 17.02 -22.95 23.64
CA VAL A 341 18.19 -22.25 24.20
C VAL A 341 18.15 -22.28 25.72
N PHE A 342 17.01 -21.95 26.32
CA PHE A 342 16.84 -21.99 27.78
C PHE A 342 17.07 -23.40 28.34
N LEU A 343 16.55 -24.44 27.68
CA LEU A 343 16.79 -25.82 28.07
C LEU A 343 18.27 -26.21 27.95
N ALA A 344 18.95 -25.81 26.88
CA ALA A 344 20.38 -26.03 26.73
C ALA A 344 21.16 -25.34 27.86
N MET A 345 20.85 -24.07 28.16
CA MET A 345 21.48 -23.34 29.26
C MET A 345 21.25 -24.01 30.62
N LEU A 346 20.05 -24.54 30.89
CA LEU A 346 19.79 -25.28 32.14
C LEU A 346 20.61 -26.57 32.27
N ILE A 347 21.00 -27.19 31.16
CA ILE A 347 21.80 -28.42 31.16
C ILE A 347 23.29 -28.10 31.35
N PHE A 348 23.79 -27.04 30.70
CA PHE A 348 25.22 -26.72 30.64
C PHE A 348 25.68 -25.66 31.65
N ILE A 349 24.78 -24.81 32.15
CA ILE A 349 25.09 -23.63 32.97
C ILE A 349 24.24 -23.65 34.26
N ASN A 350 24.65 -22.91 35.27
CA ASN A 350 23.88 -22.67 36.49
C ASN A 350 22.47 -22.13 36.19
N HIS A 351 21.45 -22.70 36.87
CA HIS A 351 20.04 -22.35 36.70
C HIS A 351 19.73 -20.85 36.89
N GLY A 352 20.47 -20.16 37.77
CA GLY A 352 20.28 -18.73 38.02
C GLY A 352 20.69 -17.89 36.82
N ILE A 353 21.82 -18.22 36.20
CA ILE A 353 22.34 -17.53 35.02
C ILE A 353 21.44 -17.79 33.82
N ALA A 354 21.03 -19.04 33.62
CA ALA A 354 20.11 -19.41 32.54
C ALA A 354 18.82 -18.57 32.57
N PHE A 355 18.29 -18.28 33.77
CA PHE A 355 17.09 -17.45 33.92
C PHE A 355 17.34 -15.97 33.62
N VAL A 356 18.47 -15.41 34.08
CA VAL A 356 18.83 -14.01 33.81
C VAL A 356 19.04 -13.79 32.31
N VAL A 357 19.80 -14.67 31.65
CA VAL A 357 20.02 -14.61 30.19
C VAL A 357 18.70 -14.76 29.43
N ALA A 358 17.83 -15.68 29.84
CA ALA A 358 16.53 -15.87 29.19
C ALA A 358 15.60 -14.64 29.30
N LEU A 359 15.72 -13.85 30.39
CA LEU A 359 14.99 -12.59 30.54
C LEU A 359 15.59 -11.44 29.71
N GLY A 360 16.91 -11.47 29.47
CA GLY A 360 17.59 -10.47 28.63
C GLY A 360 17.18 -10.51 27.16
N ILE A 361 16.83 -11.70 26.65
CA ILE A 361 16.45 -11.85 25.24
C ILE A 361 15.16 -11.06 24.90
N PRO A 362 14.00 -11.26 25.58
CA PRO A 362 12.82 -10.44 25.34
C PRO A 362 13.08 -8.94 25.41
N LEU A 363 13.94 -8.50 26.34
CA LEU A 363 14.29 -7.09 26.50
C LEU A 363 14.99 -6.53 25.25
N SER A 364 15.89 -7.30 24.65
CA SER A 364 16.55 -6.92 23.40
C SER A 364 15.56 -6.78 22.24
N PHE A 365 14.57 -7.68 22.16
CA PHE A 365 13.47 -7.56 21.18
C PHE A 365 12.59 -6.34 21.43
N MET A 366 12.34 -5.99 22.69
CA MET A 366 11.56 -4.81 23.05
C MET A 366 12.25 -3.52 22.60
N ILE A 367 13.56 -3.41 22.79
CA ILE A 367 14.36 -2.30 22.25
C ILE A 367 14.32 -2.31 20.71
N GLY A 368 14.42 -3.48 20.09
CA GLY A 368 14.29 -3.63 18.64
C GLY A 368 12.94 -3.15 18.09
N LEU A 369 11.83 -3.42 18.79
CA LEU A 369 10.50 -2.90 18.42
C LEU A 369 10.46 -1.37 18.51
N ILE A 370 11.00 -0.79 19.58
CA ILE A 370 11.06 0.67 19.74
C ILE A 370 11.88 1.29 18.60
N ALA A 371 13.04 0.71 18.29
CA ALA A 371 13.88 1.19 17.19
C ALA A 371 13.17 1.08 15.81
N THR A 372 12.43 0.00 15.58
CA THR A 372 11.64 -0.19 14.35
C THR A 372 10.57 0.90 14.20
N GLU A 373 9.85 1.21 15.28
CA GLU A 373 8.87 2.32 15.29
C GLU A 373 9.54 3.66 15.00
N MET A 374 10.68 3.94 15.66
CA MET A 374 11.44 5.18 15.45
C MET A 374 11.95 5.35 14.00
N MET A 375 12.24 4.23 13.32
CA MET A 375 12.64 4.23 11.92
C MET A 375 11.45 4.39 10.96
N GLY A 376 10.22 4.22 11.44
CA GLY A 376 9.01 4.24 10.61
C GLY A 376 8.87 3.02 9.70
N ASP A 377 9.54 1.91 10.05
CA ASP A 377 9.48 0.65 9.33
C ASP A 377 8.30 -0.22 9.81
N SER A 378 7.84 -1.14 8.96
CA SER A 378 6.76 -2.07 9.30
C SER A 378 7.27 -3.40 9.88
N MET A 379 6.44 -4.05 10.68
CA MET A 379 6.65 -5.44 11.09
C MET A 379 6.18 -6.33 9.94
N ASN A 380 7.14 -6.81 9.15
CA ASN A 380 6.91 -7.56 7.93
C ASN A 380 7.77 -8.83 7.90
N MET A 381 7.61 -9.63 6.85
CA MET A 381 8.30 -10.92 6.77
C MET A 381 9.80 -10.84 6.79
N LEU A 382 10.38 -9.79 6.21
CA LEU A 382 11.81 -9.62 6.12
C LEU A 382 12.37 -9.14 7.46
N SER A 383 11.66 -8.25 8.16
CA SER A 383 12.06 -7.85 9.50
C SER A 383 11.96 -9.00 10.51
N LEU A 384 10.90 -9.81 10.42
CA LEU A 384 10.74 -11.04 11.20
C LEU A 384 11.81 -12.09 10.90
N LEU A 385 12.20 -12.26 9.63
CA LEU A 385 13.29 -13.15 9.25
C LEU A 385 14.64 -12.66 9.80
N GLY A 386 14.91 -11.35 9.71
CA GLY A 386 16.08 -10.74 10.34
C GLY A 386 16.11 -10.97 11.85
N ALA A 387 14.96 -10.80 12.51
CA ALA A 387 14.77 -11.12 13.93
C ALA A 387 15.05 -12.59 14.27
N LEU A 388 14.57 -13.53 13.45
CA LEU A 388 14.80 -14.97 13.65
C LEU A 388 16.28 -15.34 13.48
N ILE A 389 16.97 -14.74 12.50
CA ILE A 389 18.42 -14.95 12.31
C ILE A 389 19.19 -14.35 13.48
N ALA A 390 18.83 -13.13 13.90
CA ALA A 390 19.44 -12.44 15.03
C ALA A 390 19.26 -13.21 16.34
N LEU A 391 18.12 -13.88 16.54
CA LEU A 391 17.82 -14.63 17.76
C LEU A 391 18.94 -15.58 18.16
N GLY A 392 19.53 -16.32 17.20
CA GLY A 392 20.61 -17.26 17.49
C GLY A 392 21.90 -16.58 17.94
N MET A 393 22.21 -15.43 17.36
CA MET A 393 23.44 -14.66 17.66
C MET A 393 23.31 -13.84 18.95
N LEU A 394 22.08 -13.46 19.31
CA LEU A 394 21.77 -12.61 20.45
C LEU A 394 22.08 -13.27 21.79
N VAL A 395 21.86 -14.58 21.88
CA VAL A 395 22.05 -15.34 23.12
C VAL A 395 23.54 -15.45 23.48
N ASP A 396 24.40 -15.60 22.48
CA ASP A 396 25.82 -15.87 22.67
C ASP A 396 26.52 -14.75 23.48
N GLU A 397 26.15 -13.49 23.23
CA GLU A 397 26.73 -12.32 23.90
C GLU A 397 26.42 -12.33 25.41
N ALA A 398 25.15 -12.55 25.76
CA ALA A 398 24.69 -12.62 27.14
C ALA A 398 25.27 -13.83 27.87
N ILE A 399 25.39 -14.99 27.21
CA ILE A 399 25.99 -16.20 27.79
C ILE A 399 27.46 -15.95 28.15
N VAL A 400 28.27 -15.41 27.24
CA VAL A 400 29.71 -15.22 27.47
C VAL A 400 29.97 -14.24 28.60
N VAL A 401 29.17 -13.16 28.70
CA VAL A 401 29.27 -12.20 29.81
C VAL A 401 28.88 -12.86 31.13
N ALA A 402 27.74 -13.57 31.17
CA ALA A 402 27.25 -14.17 32.40
C ALA A 402 28.16 -15.30 32.92
N GLU A 403 28.72 -16.11 32.01
CA GLU A 403 29.67 -17.17 32.36
C GLU A 403 30.97 -16.59 32.91
N ASN A 404 31.45 -15.46 32.38
CA ASN A 404 32.64 -14.81 32.93
C ASN A 404 32.40 -14.26 34.34
N ILE A 405 31.24 -13.65 34.56
CA ILE A 405 30.83 -13.19 35.90
C ILE A 405 30.80 -14.38 36.87
N TYR A 406 30.24 -15.51 36.44
CA TYR A 406 30.16 -16.72 37.24
C TYR A 406 31.51 -17.33 37.56
N ARG A 407 32.43 -17.38 36.58
CA ARG A 407 33.81 -17.81 36.80
C ARG A 407 34.49 -17.01 37.92
N HIS A 408 34.41 -15.68 37.88
CA HIS A 408 34.99 -14.83 38.92
C HIS A 408 34.31 -15.02 40.29
N LEU A 409 33.00 -15.33 40.31
CA LEU A 409 32.29 -15.70 41.55
C LEU A 409 32.81 -17.03 42.12
N GLU A 410 33.06 -18.04 41.29
CA GLU A 410 33.61 -19.33 41.73
C GLU A 410 35.07 -19.22 42.21
N GLU A 411 35.84 -18.29 41.64
CA GLU A 411 37.20 -17.95 42.09
C GLU A 411 37.23 -17.20 43.45
N GLY A 412 36.06 -16.89 44.03
CA GLY A 412 35.93 -16.32 45.38
C GLY A 412 35.90 -14.79 45.42
N MET A 413 35.74 -14.11 44.27
CA MET A 413 35.62 -12.65 44.22
C MET A 413 34.29 -12.18 44.83
N GLU A 414 34.29 -11.00 45.48
CA GLU A 414 33.07 -10.41 46.03
C GLU A 414 32.04 -10.18 44.91
N ARG A 415 30.76 -10.48 45.15
CA ARG A 415 29.69 -10.44 44.13
C ARG A 415 29.70 -9.16 43.27
N LYS A 416 29.76 -7.99 43.91
CA LYS A 416 29.74 -6.71 43.19
C LYS A 416 30.98 -6.55 42.31
N GLU A 417 32.14 -6.96 42.80
CA GLU A 417 33.40 -6.86 42.07
C GLU A 417 33.48 -7.90 40.94
N ALA A 418 32.97 -9.11 41.16
CA ALA A 418 32.88 -10.17 40.16
C ALA A 418 32.02 -9.75 38.96
N VAL A 419 30.86 -9.13 39.22
CA VAL A 419 29.98 -8.61 38.17
C VAL A 419 30.68 -7.50 37.36
N ILE A 420 31.27 -6.50 38.05
CA ILE A 420 31.93 -5.38 37.38
C ILE A 420 33.13 -5.85 36.56
N THR A 421 33.96 -6.72 37.13
CA THR A 421 35.20 -7.19 36.51
C THR A 421 34.90 -8.18 35.39
N GLY A 422 34.02 -9.16 35.64
CA GLY A 422 33.60 -10.16 34.66
C GLY A 422 32.96 -9.53 33.42
N ALA A 423 32.05 -8.58 33.59
CA ALA A 423 31.45 -7.87 32.46
C ALA A 423 32.47 -6.94 31.76
N ALA A 424 33.29 -6.18 32.50
CA ALA A 424 34.24 -5.25 31.88
C ALA A 424 35.33 -5.94 31.07
N GLU A 425 35.77 -7.14 31.49
CA GLU A 425 36.74 -7.96 30.75
C GLU A 425 36.21 -8.46 29.42
N MET A 426 34.92 -8.83 29.36
CA MET A 426 34.31 -9.37 28.14
C MET A 426 33.92 -8.27 27.14
N PHE A 427 33.77 -7.02 27.57
CA PHE A 427 33.31 -5.93 26.70
C PHE A 427 34.07 -5.79 25.37
N PRO A 428 35.43 -5.77 25.33
CA PRO A 428 36.15 -5.64 24.06
C PRO A 428 35.93 -6.82 23.12
N ALA A 429 35.85 -8.04 23.67
CA ALA A 429 35.64 -9.25 22.88
C ALA A 429 34.24 -9.31 22.29
N VAL A 430 33.20 -9.07 23.12
CA VAL A 430 31.81 -9.06 22.69
C VAL A 430 31.55 -7.93 21.70
N LEU A 431 31.97 -6.69 21.99
CA LEU A 431 31.84 -5.57 21.06
C LEU A 431 32.48 -5.86 19.69
N THR A 432 33.67 -6.46 19.68
CA THR A 432 34.37 -6.80 18.43
C THR A 432 33.61 -7.88 17.65
N ALA A 433 33.10 -8.90 18.33
CA ALA A 433 32.28 -9.94 17.72
C ALA A 433 30.99 -9.37 17.13
N THR A 434 30.24 -8.57 17.90
CA THR A 434 29.01 -7.90 17.46
C THR A 434 29.27 -7.02 16.23
N LEU A 435 30.31 -6.18 16.26
CA LEU A 435 30.66 -5.31 15.13
C LEU A 435 31.10 -6.10 13.90
N THR A 436 31.81 -7.21 14.06
CA THR A 436 32.19 -8.07 12.95
C THR A 436 30.96 -8.65 12.25
N THR A 437 29.96 -9.10 13.02
CA THR A 437 28.70 -9.58 12.47
C THR A 437 27.93 -8.47 11.77
N VAL A 438 27.83 -7.28 12.37
CA VAL A 438 27.20 -6.11 11.72
C VAL A 438 27.88 -5.77 10.40
N PHE A 439 29.22 -5.76 10.36
CA PHE A 439 29.98 -5.50 9.13
C PHE A 439 29.83 -6.61 8.08
N ALA A 440 29.63 -7.86 8.48
CA ALA A 440 29.37 -8.95 7.55
C ALA A 440 28.04 -8.78 6.79
N PHE A 441 27.06 -8.11 7.41
CA PHE A 441 25.76 -7.82 6.80
C PHE A 441 25.70 -6.47 6.08
N LEU A 442 26.69 -5.59 6.27
CA LEU A 442 26.76 -4.27 5.63
C LEU A 442 26.69 -4.31 4.08
N PRO A 443 27.29 -5.28 3.36
CA PRO A 443 27.19 -5.34 1.90
C PRO A 443 25.74 -5.47 1.39
N MET A 444 24.85 -6.09 2.16
CA MET A 444 23.43 -6.21 1.78
C MET A 444 22.71 -4.85 1.77
N LEU A 445 23.18 -3.87 2.55
CA LEU A 445 22.65 -2.50 2.55
C LEU A 445 23.04 -1.71 1.30
N LEU A 446 24.10 -2.15 0.60
CA LEU A 446 24.59 -1.51 -0.62
C LEU A 446 23.91 -2.03 -1.89
N MET A 447 23.07 -3.06 -1.78
CA MET A 447 22.32 -3.58 -2.92
C MET A 447 21.31 -2.53 -3.42
N THR A 448 21.35 -2.24 -4.72
CA THR A 448 20.45 -1.31 -5.39
C THR A 448 19.29 -2.05 -6.09
N GLY A 449 18.35 -1.28 -6.63
CA GLY A 449 17.18 -1.82 -7.35
C GLY A 449 16.09 -2.38 -6.44
N GLU A 450 15.06 -2.96 -7.06
CA GLU A 450 13.87 -3.48 -6.36
C GLU A 450 14.23 -4.51 -5.29
N MET A 451 15.07 -5.49 -5.61
CA MET A 451 15.50 -6.50 -4.64
C MET A 451 16.29 -5.89 -3.47
N GLY A 452 17.12 -4.86 -3.72
CA GLY A 452 17.84 -4.15 -2.68
C GLY A 452 16.91 -3.45 -1.68
N MET A 453 15.81 -2.87 -2.16
CA MET A 453 14.80 -2.24 -1.29
C MET A 453 14.13 -3.22 -0.32
N PHE A 454 13.94 -4.47 -0.72
CA PHE A 454 13.43 -5.52 0.16
C PHE A 454 14.52 -6.07 1.08
N ILE A 455 15.67 -6.43 0.53
CA ILE A 455 16.75 -7.11 1.26
C ILE A 455 17.32 -6.26 2.39
N LYS A 456 17.41 -4.93 2.23
CA LYS A 456 18.00 -4.02 3.23
C LYS A 456 17.37 -4.10 4.62
N ILE A 457 16.15 -4.60 4.75
CA ILE A 457 15.43 -4.70 6.04
C ILE A 457 16.04 -5.78 6.94
N ILE A 458 16.49 -6.89 6.35
CA ILE A 458 17.10 -8.00 7.10
C ILE A 458 18.36 -7.52 7.86
N PRO A 459 19.38 -6.93 7.21
CA PRO A 459 20.58 -6.46 7.89
C PRO A 459 20.30 -5.30 8.85
N ILE A 460 19.31 -4.42 8.56
CA ILE A 460 18.88 -3.37 9.52
C ILE A 460 18.40 -4.02 10.81
N MET A 461 17.46 -4.97 10.72
CA MET A 461 16.89 -5.61 11.90
C MET A 461 17.93 -6.41 12.69
N ILE A 462 18.81 -7.13 11.99
CA ILE A 462 19.93 -7.82 12.64
C ILE A 462 20.82 -6.83 13.39
N THR A 463 21.21 -5.72 12.74
CA THR A 463 22.07 -4.70 13.37
C THR A 463 21.40 -4.10 14.60
N VAL A 464 20.13 -3.72 14.51
CA VAL A 464 19.37 -3.15 15.62
C VAL A 464 19.30 -4.13 16.79
N LEU A 465 18.98 -5.40 16.55
CA LEU A 465 18.85 -6.40 17.60
C LEU A 465 20.18 -6.76 18.24
N LEU A 466 21.27 -6.86 17.46
CA LEU A 466 22.61 -7.11 17.98
C LEU A 466 23.11 -5.94 18.84
N LEU A 467 22.89 -4.69 18.42
CA LEU A 467 23.23 -3.53 19.25
C LEU A 467 22.36 -3.43 20.51
N SER A 468 21.08 -3.84 20.41
CA SER A 468 20.18 -3.90 21.56
C SER A 468 20.62 -4.96 22.57
N SER A 469 21.05 -6.13 22.09
CA SER A 469 21.63 -7.21 22.87
C SER A 469 22.91 -6.80 23.58
N LEU A 470 23.83 -6.16 22.85
CA LEU A 470 25.05 -5.63 23.42
C LEU A 470 24.74 -4.64 24.56
N PHE A 471 23.77 -3.73 24.36
CA PHE A 471 23.36 -2.82 25.42
C PHE A 471 22.77 -3.57 26.63
N GLU A 472 21.94 -4.58 26.37
CA GLU A 472 21.30 -5.40 27.40
C GLU A 472 22.32 -6.16 28.26
N ALA A 473 23.25 -6.87 27.61
CA ALA A 473 24.27 -7.69 28.25
C ALA A 473 25.22 -6.91 29.16
N PHE A 474 25.41 -5.61 28.94
CA PHE A 474 26.30 -4.76 29.75
C PHE A 474 25.58 -3.80 30.70
N TYR A 475 24.26 -3.61 30.56
CA TYR A 475 23.50 -2.67 31.40
C TYR A 475 22.46 -3.35 32.29
N PHE A 476 21.72 -4.35 31.78
CA PHE A 476 20.63 -5.00 32.51
C PHE A 476 21.02 -6.35 33.10
N LEU A 477 21.84 -7.13 32.38
CA LEU A 477 22.30 -8.45 32.82
C LEU A 477 23.22 -8.38 34.07
N PRO A 478 24.21 -7.47 34.17
CA PRO A 478 25.07 -7.33 35.34
C PRO A 478 24.33 -6.67 36.51
#